data_AF-A0A5N9DVL4-F1
#
_entry.id   AF-A0A5N9DVL4-F1
#
_cell.length_a   1.000
_cell.length_b   1.000
_cell.length_c   1.000
_cell.angle_alpha   90.00
_cell.angle_beta   90.00
_cell.angle_gamma   90.00
#
_symmetry.space_group_name_H-M   'P 1'
#
loop_
_entity.id
_entity.type
_entity.pdbx_description
1 polymer ?
#
loop_
_entity_poly.entity_id
_entity_poly.type
_entity_poly.pdbx_seq_one_letter_code
_entity_poly.pdbx_strand_id
1 'polypeptide(L)' 'MKIAVMGAGGIGGCYGGLLAQAGNDVTLIARGAHLAAIKEKGLQLIQPEGDFTVAVAATDDPSQVGPVELVI' A
#
# COMPACT_ATOMS: atom_id res chain seq x y z
N MET A 1 6.30 9.08 8.06
CA MET A 1 6.71 9.69 6.78
C MET A 1 5.58 9.53 5.78
N LYS A 2 5.51 10.40 4.76
CA LYS A 2 4.56 10.31 3.66
C LYS A 2 5.21 9.60 2.47
N ILE A 3 4.67 8.43 2.10
CA ILE A 3 5.27 7.48 1.16
C ILE A 3 4.26 7.09 0.09
N ALA A 4 4.66 7.15 -1.17
CA ALA A 4 3.93 6.55 -2.28
C ALA A 4 4.59 5.24 -2.71
N VAL A 5 3.80 4.19 -2.94
CA VAL A 5 4.32 2.94 -3.53
C VAL A 5 3.74 2.79 -4.92
N MET A 6 4.57 2.96 -5.94
CA MET A 6 4.18 2.89 -7.35
C MET A 6 4.09 1.44 -7.82
N GLY A 7 3.02 0.76 -7.41
CA GLY A 7 2.72 -0.62 -7.77
C GLY A 7 2.65 -1.53 -6.55
N ALA A 8 1.42 -1.88 -6.12
CA ALA A 8 1.17 -2.89 -5.10
C ALA A 8 1.30 -4.32 -5.65
N GLY A 9 2.48 -4.70 -6.14
CA GLY A 9 2.83 -6.08 -6.50
C GLY A 9 3.37 -6.87 -5.30
N GLY A 10 4.04 -8.00 -5.52
CA GLY A 10 4.66 -8.76 -4.43
C GLY A 10 5.65 -7.94 -3.59
N ILE A 11 6.51 -7.15 -4.23
CA ILE A 11 7.51 -6.32 -3.54
C ILE A 11 6.88 -5.04 -2.98
N GLY A 12 6.20 -4.26 -3.82
CA GLY A 12 5.61 -2.99 -3.40
C GLY A 12 4.48 -3.17 -2.36
N GLY A 13 3.67 -4.21 -2.49
CA GLY A 13 2.69 -4.59 -1.47
C GLY A 13 3.38 -4.98 -0.16
N CYS A 14 4.41 -5.82 -0.21
CA CYS A 14 5.14 -6.23 0.99
C CYS A 14 5.74 -5.03 1.74
N TYR A 15 6.56 -4.21 1.09
CA TYR A 15 7.15 -3.05 1.74
C TYR A 15 6.11 -1.99 2.11
N GLY A 16 5.15 -1.71 1.24
CA GLY A 16 4.08 -0.76 1.51
C GLY A 16 3.25 -1.14 2.73
N GLY A 17 2.91 -2.42 2.86
CA GLY A 17 2.17 -2.94 4.00
C GLY A 17 2.95 -2.91 5.30
N LEU A 18 4.23 -3.29 5.28
CA LEU A 18 5.11 -3.20 6.45
C LEU A 18 5.33 -1.75 6.89
N LEU A 19 5.53 -0.82 5.94
CA LEU A 19 5.68 0.60 6.24
C LEU A 19 4.40 1.22 6.81
N ALA A 20 3.24 0.81 6.29
CA ALA A 20 1.94 1.22 6.82
C ALA A 20 1.70 0.66 8.24
N GLN A 21 2.04 -0.61 8.48
CA GLN A 21 1.96 -1.23 9.80
C GLN A 21 2.86 -0.53 10.82
N ALA A 22 4.02 -0.03 10.40
CA ALA A 22 4.92 0.78 11.22
C ALA A 22 4.41 2.21 11.48
N GLY A 23 3.23 2.59 11.00
CA GLY A 23 2.59 3.88 11.26
C GLY A 23 2.96 5.00 10.29
N ASN A 24 3.52 4.68 9.11
CA ASN A 24 3.75 5.68 8.07
C ASN A 24 2.48 5.99 7.29
N ASP A 25 2.40 7.20 6.74
CA ASP A 25 1.34 7.61 5.81
C ASP A 25 1.68 7.06 4.43
N VAL A 26 1.16 5.86 4.14
CA VAL A 26 1.44 5.13 2.89
C VAL A 26 0.21 5.20 1.98
N THR A 27 0.45 5.56 0.72
CA THR A 27 -0.53 5.39 -0.36
C THR A 27 -0.01 4.42 -1.42
N LEU A 28 -0.80 3.38 -1.70
CA LEU A 28 -0.48 2.38 -2.73
C LEU A 28 -1.08 2.79 -4.07
N ILE A 29 -0.26 2.82 -5.12
CA ILE A 29 -0.75 2.94 -6.48
C ILE A 29 -0.96 1.52 -7.03
N ALA A 30 -2.21 1.15 -7.24
CA ALA A 30 -2.62 -0.16 -7.73
C ALA A 30 -3.72 -0.01 -8.78
N ARG A 31 -4.06 -1.08 -9.51
CA ARG A 31 -5.07 -1.03 -10.58
C ARG A 31 -6.01 -2.25 -10.53
N GLY A 32 -7.17 -2.10 -11.17
CA GLY A 32 -8.10 -3.21 -11.42
C GLY A 32 -8.59 -3.91 -10.16
N ALA A 33 -8.71 -5.23 -10.22
CA ALA A 33 -9.24 -6.05 -9.13
C ALA A 33 -8.44 -5.92 -7.82
N HIS A 34 -7.12 -5.73 -7.92
CA HIS A 34 -6.29 -5.59 -6.72
C HIS A 34 -6.55 -4.27 -5.99
N LEU A 35 -6.69 -3.16 -6.73
CA LEU A 35 -7.09 -1.86 -6.15
C LEU A 35 -8.45 -1.95 -5.46
N ALA A 36 -9.43 -2.57 -6.11
CA ALA A 36 -10.76 -2.75 -5.53
C ALA A 36 -10.71 -3.55 -4.22
N ALA A 37 -9.96 -4.66 -4.21
CA ALA A 37 -9.78 -5.48 -3.01
C ALA A 37 -9.10 -4.73 -1.86
N ILE A 38 -8.05 -3.93 -2.15
CA ILE A 38 -7.36 -3.13 -1.12
C ILE A 38 -8.31 -2.08 -0.54
N LYS A 39 -9.10 -1.39 -1.38
CA LYS A 39 -10.07 -0.39 -0.91
C LYS A 39 -11.16 -1.00 -0.03
N GLU A 40 -11.60 -2.21 -0.32
CA GLU A 40 -12.66 -2.90 0.43
C GLU A 40 -12.15 -3.54 1.72
N LYS A 41 -10.98 -4.19 1.68
CA LYS A 41 -10.52 -5.11 2.73
C LYS A 41 -9.21 -4.69 3.40
N GLY A 42 -8.53 -3.67 2.88
CA GLY A 42 -7.14 -3.37 3.20
C GLY A 42 -6.16 -4.28 2.46
N LEU A 43 -4.86 -4.05 2.69
CA LEU A 43 -3.80 -4.88 2.14
C LEU A 43 -3.47 -6.01 3.12
N GLN A 44 -3.62 -7.26 2.68
CA GLN A 44 -3.25 -8.44 3.46
C GLN A 44 -1.83 -8.90 3.10
N LEU A 45 -1.01 -9.15 4.11
CA LEU A 45 0.30 -9.79 4.00
C LEU A 45 0.24 -11.15 4.66
N ILE A 46 0.65 -12.18 3.92
CA ILE A 46 0.76 -13.56 4.39
C ILE A 46 2.25 -13.86 4.51
N GLN A 47 2.70 -14.19 5.71
CA GLN A 47 4.13 -14.32 6.01
C GLN A 47 4.39 -15.33 7.13
N PRO A 48 5.58 -15.97 7.18
CA PRO A 48 5.90 -16.99 8.18
C PRO A 48 5.74 -16.53 9.63
N GLU A 49 5.96 -15.25 9.90
CA GLU A 49 5.90 -14.64 11.23
C GLU A 49 4.46 -14.35 11.70
N GLY A 50 3.48 -14.50 10.80
CA GLY A 50 2.07 -14.28 11.07
C GLY A 50 1.44 -13.29 10.10
N ASP A 51 0.27 -13.67 9.61
CA ASP A 51 -0.51 -12.87 8.67
C ASP A 51 -1.08 -11.62 9.34
N PHE A 52 -1.19 -10.55 8.57
CA PHE A 52 -1.89 -9.36 9.00
C PHE A 52 -2.55 -8.63 7.84
N THR A 53 -3.54 -7.81 8.18
CA THR A 53 -4.20 -6.91 7.23
C THR A 53 -4.05 -5.49 7.72
N VAL A 54 -3.61 -4.59 6.85
CA VAL A 54 -3.46 -3.17 7.14
C VAL A 54 -4.41 -2.34 6.29
N ALA A 55 -5.16 -1.45 6.96
CA ALA A 55 -5.91 -0.42 6.26
C ALA A 55 -4.93 0.61 5.68
N VAL A 56 -4.95 0.80 4.37
CA VAL A 56 -4.00 1.65 3.66
C VAL A 56 -4.71 2.37 2.52
N ALA A 57 -4.34 3.63 2.28
CA ALA A 57 -4.87 4.37 1.15
C ALA A 57 -4.41 3.73 -0.16
N ALA A 58 -5.30 3.67 -1.15
CA ALA A 58 -4.95 3.15 -2.46
C ALA A 58 -5.69 3.89 -3.58
N THR A 59 -4.99 4.13 -4.68
CA THR A 59 -5.54 4.78 -5.89
C THR A 59 -4.91 4.20 -7.15
N ASP A 60 -5.56 4.37 -8.29
CA ASP A 60 -4.99 4.13 -9.63
C ASP A 60 -4.44 5.42 -10.28
N ASP A 61 -4.66 6.57 -9.65
CA ASP A 61 -4.23 7.88 -10.13
C ASP A 61 -3.18 8.49 -9.19
N PRO A 62 -1.88 8.45 -9.55
CA PRO A 62 -0.81 9.03 -8.74
C PRO A 62 -0.99 10.52 -8.44
N SER A 63 -1.72 11.27 -9.27
CA SER A 63 -1.92 12.70 -9.05
C SER A 63 -2.73 13.01 -7.78
N GLN A 64 -3.52 12.03 -7.30
CA GLN A 64 -4.33 12.16 -6.08
C GLN A 64 -3.51 12.03 -4.78
N VAL A 65 -2.27 11.51 -4.85
CA VAL A 65 -1.41 11.30 -3.68
C VAL A 65 -0.75 12.61 -3.24
N GLY A 66 -0.52 13.52 -4.19
CA GLY A 66 0.25 14.75 -4.00
C GLY A 66 1.74 14.49 -3.71
N PRO A 67 2.52 15.51 -3.33
CA PRO A 67 3.94 15.36 -2.99
C PRO A 67 4.16 14.39 -1.83
N VAL A 68 5.23 13.60 -1.91
CA VAL A 68 5.65 12.62 -0.89
C VAL A 68 7.15 12.74 -0.63
N GLU A 69 7.61 12.20 0.48
CA GLU A 69 9.03 12.21 0.88
C GLU A 69 9.81 11.05 0.23
N LEU A 70 9.10 9.97 -0.11
CA LEU A 70 9.66 8.77 -0.72
C LEU A 70 8.68 8.16 -1.72
N VAL A 71 9.19 7.75 -2.88
CA VAL A 71 8.50 6.89 -3.83
C VAL A 71 9.25 5.57 -3.91
N ILE A 72 8.53 4.46 -3.72
CA ILE A 72 9.02 3.08 -3.89
C ILE A 72 8.47 2.52 -5.19
#